data_AF-A0A9D8G6Q3-F1
#
_entry.id   AF-A0A9D8G6Q3-F1
#
_cell.length_a   1.000
_cell.length_b   1.000
_cell.length_c   1.000
_cell.angle_alpha   90.00
_cell.angle_beta   90.00
_cell.angle_gamma   90.00
#
_symmetry.space_group_name_H-M   'P 1'
#
loop_
_entity.id
_entity.type
_entity.pdbx_description
1 polymer ?
#
loop_
_entity_poly.entity_id
_entity_poly.type
_entity_poly.pdbx_seq_one_letter_code
_entity_poly.pdbx_strand_id
1 'polypeptide(L)'
;MKINLLKIPQGGLELSESLAPSDLDIDSKEIIFKKPIEIKAFIEKGINAVTVNARLNSVAEVFCSRCLTPFETKIDKKYRFVYEVGQDDANVDISQDLREELILDFPVKPLCKPDCKGLCYKCGKNLNVEKCSCKR
;
A
#
# COMPACT_ATOMS: atom_id res chain seq x y z
N MET A 1 5.29 -4.63 -12.25
CA MET A 1 6.02 -3.57 -12.93
C MET A 1 7.29 -4.21 -13.44
N LYS A 2 7.38 -4.40 -14.76
CA LYS A 2 8.50 -5.12 -15.38
C LYS A 2 9.58 -4.15 -15.83
N ILE A 3 10.80 -4.38 -15.35
CA ILE A 3 11.96 -3.50 -15.52
C ILE A 3 12.94 -4.21 -16.46
N ASN A 4 13.31 -3.55 -17.56
CA ASN A 4 14.30 -4.07 -18.50
C ASN A 4 15.71 -3.68 -18.06
N LEU A 5 16.53 -4.68 -17.71
CA LEU A 5 17.86 -4.48 -17.14
C LEU A 5 18.91 -3.96 -18.11
N LEU A 6 18.63 -4.01 -19.42
CA LEU A 6 19.52 -3.52 -20.48
C LEU A 6 19.31 -2.02 -20.74
N LYS A 7 18.21 -1.45 -20.27
CA LYS A 7 17.87 -0.03 -20.44
C LYS A 7 18.30 0.86 -19.26
N ILE A 8 18.95 0.28 -18.24
CA ILE A 8 19.37 1.01 -17.05
C ILE A 8 20.73 1.69 -17.31
N PRO A 9 20.83 3.03 -17.31
CA PRO A 9 22.09 3.72 -17.49
C PRO A 9 22.93 3.71 -16.20
N GLN A 10 24.22 4.11 -16.28
CA GLN A 10 25.15 4.11 -15.13
C GLN A 10 24.69 5.00 -13.95
N GLY A 11 23.82 5.99 -14.20
CA GLY A 11 23.24 6.87 -13.18
C GLY A 11 21.90 6.38 -12.59
N GLY A 12 21.47 5.17 -12.93
CA GLY A 12 20.17 4.62 -12.55
C GLY A 12 19.03 5.06 -13.47
N LEU A 13 17.90 4.38 -13.36
CA LEU A 13 16.70 4.62 -14.15
C LEU A 13 15.55 5.02 -13.24
N GLU A 14 14.89 6.13 -13.53
CA GLU A 14 13.62 6.51 -12.89
C GLU A 14 12.46 6.04 -13.75
N LEU A 15 11.49 5.37 -13.12
CA LEU A 15 10.25 4.92 -13.73
C LEU A 15 9.07 5.39 -12.90
N SER A 16 7.97 5.70 -13.57
CA SER A 16 6.70 6.02 -12.93
C SER A 16 5.57 5.27 -13.63
N GLU A 17 4.69 4.67 -12.84
CA GLU A 17 3.57 3.88 -13.33
C GLU A 17 2.36 4.10 -12.42
N SER A 18 1.17 4.12 -13.02
CA SER A 18 -0.11 4.20 -12.31
C SER A 18 -0.84 2.89 -12.53
N LEU A 19 -1.01 2.10 -11.47
CA LEU A 19 -1.69 0.80 -11.52
C LEU A 19 -3.08 0.87 -10.91
N ALA A 20 -4.03 0.16 -11.49
CA ALA A 20 -5.26 -0.19 -10.79
C ALA A 20 -4.96 -1.25 -9.71
N PRO A 21 -5.78 -1.35 -8.64
CA PRO A 21 -5.59 -2.40 -7.63
C PRO A 21 -5.69 -3.81 -8.23
N SER A 22 -6.46 -3.98 -9.31
CA SER A 22 -6.56 -5.23 -10.08
C SER A 22 -5.24 -5.65 -10.73
N ASP A 23 -4.37 -4.71 -11.10
CA ASP A 23 -3.09 -5.03 -11.73
C ASP A 23 -2.09 -5.66 -10.75
N LEU A 24 -2.36 -5.54 -9.44
CA LEU A 24 -1.61 -6.17 -8.36
C LEU A 24 -2.42 -7.30 -7.68
N ASP A 25 -3.62 -7.62 -8.20
CA ASP A 25 -4.70 -8.38 -7.55
C ASP A 25 -4.89 -8.10 -6.05
N ILE A 26 -4.99 -6.82 -5.67
CA ILE A 26 -5.28 -6.38 -4.29
C ILE A 26 -6.67 -5.78 -4.11
N ASP A 27 -7.58 -6.02 -5.06
CA ASP A 27 -8.99 -5.67 -4.90
C ASP A 27 -9.61 -6.44 -3.73
N SER A 28 -10.25 -5.69 -2.82
CA SER A 28 -10.97 -6.26 -1.68
C SER A 28 -12.24 -5.45 -1.39
N LYS A 29 -13.14 -5.99 -0.58
CA LYS A 29 -14.33 -5.25 -0.13
C LYS A 29 -14.04 -4.42 1.11
N GLU A 30 -12.99 -4.76 1.84
CA GLU A 30 -12.55 -4.09 3.07
C GLU A 30 -11.76 -2.81 2.79
N ILE A 31 -11.04 -2.76 1.66
CA ILE A 31 -10.19 -1.65 1.24
C ILE A 31 -10.61 -1.21 -0.16
N ILE A 32 -11.17 0.00 -0.26
CA ILE A 32 -11.63 0.57 -1.52
C ILE A 32 -10.64 1.66 -1.93
N PHE A 33 -9.81 1.40 -2.94
CA PHE A 33 -8.92 2.41 -3.48
C PHE A 33 -9.72 3.48 -4.23
N LYS A 34 -9.66 4.73 -3.74
CA LYS A 34 -10.32 5.89 -4.36
C LYS A 34 -9.49 6.52 -5.49
N LYS A 35 -8.21 6.18 -5.56
CA LYS A 35 -7.25 6.62 -6.58
C LYS A 35 -6.42 5.44 -7.05
N PRO A 36 -5.86 5.48 -8.27
CA PRO A 36 -4.83 4.54 -8.70
C PRO A 36 -3.65 4.49 -7.72
N ILE A 37 -2.87 3.43 -7.87
CA ILE A 37 -1.64 3.21 -7.11
C ILE A 37 -0.50 3.82 -7.92
N GLU A 38 -0.04 4.99 -7.49
CA GLU A 38 1.03 5.73 -8.13
C GLU A 38 2.38 5.24 -7.61
N ILE A 39 3.17 4.61 -8.48
CA ILE A 39 4.46 4.04 -8.15
C ILE A 39 5.54 4.88 -8.82
N LYS A 40 6.50 5.36 -8.03
CA LYS A 40 7.75 5.93 -8.52
C LYS A 40 8.90 5.04 -8.09
N ALA A 41 9.66 4.53 -9.04
CA ALA A 41 10.78 3.63 -8.78
C ALA A 41 12.09 4.25 -9.28
N PHE A 42 13.13 4.15 -8.47
CA PHE A 42 14.51 4.42 -8.87
C PHE A 42 15.30 3.12 -8.85
N ILE A 43 15.87 2.76 -10.00
CA ILE A 43 16.54 1.48 -10.22
C ILE A 43 18.03 1.72 -10.41
N GLU A 44 18.83 0.98 -9.65
CA GLU A 44 20.29 1.02 -9.72
C GLU A 44 20.82 -0.37 -10.08
N LYS A 45 21.67 -0.45 -11.10
CA LYS A 45 22.30 -1.70 -11.53
C LYS A 45 23.72 -1.77 -10.93
N GLY A 46 23.93 -2.75 -10.06
CA GLY A 46 25.24 -3.16 -9.58
C GLY A 46 25.86 -4.26 -10.45
N ILE A 47 26.95 -4.86 -9.96
CA ILE A 47 27.70 -5.89 -10.71
C ILE A 47 26.88 -7.17 -10.86
N ASN A 48 26.32 -7.69 -9.76
CA ASN A 48 25.54 -8.94 -9.73
C ASN A 48 24.14 -8.73 -9.12
N ALA A 49 23.71 -7.48 -8.98
CA ALA A 49 22.44 -7.18 -8.32
C ALA A 49 21.81 -5.90 -8.88
N VAL A 50 20.50 -5.83 -8.77
CA VAL A 50 19.70 -4.65 -9.10
C VAL A 50 18.95 -4.23 -7.85
N THR A 51 19.11 -2.96 -7.47
CA THR A 51 18.36 -2.36 -6.37
C THR A 51 17.22 -1.54 -6.93
N VAL A 52 16.02 -1.74 -6.40
CA VAL A 52 14.82 -0.98 -6.76
C VAL A 52 14.29 -0.27 -5.52
N ASN A 53 14.37 1.06 -5.51
CA ASN A 53 13.75 1.89 -4.47
C ASN A 53 12.40 2.39 -5.00
N ALA A 54 11.31 1.84 -4.50
CA ALA A 54 9.95 2.19 -4.92
C ALA A 54 9.24 3.03 -3.86
N ARG A 55 8.57 4.10 -4.28
CA ARG A 55 7.63 4.86 -3.46
C ARG A 55 6.24 4.73 -4.05
N LEU A 56 5.32 4.28 -3.23
CA LEU A 56 3.93 4.07 -3.59
C LEU A 56 3.05 5.11 -2.91
N ASN A 57 2.15 5.71 -3.69
CA ASN A 57 1.17 6.67 -3.18
C ASN A 57 -0.24 6.30 -3.64
N SER A 58 -1.20 6.33 -2.73
CA SER A 58 -2.62 6.19 -3.06
C SER A 58 -3.52 6.72 -1.94
N VAL A 59 -4.83 6.65 -2.15
CA VAL A 59 -5.85 6.92 -1.12
C VAL A 59 -6.83 5.77 -1.12
N ALA A 60 -7.04 5.18 0.06
CA ALA A 60 -7.99 4.09 0.25
C ALA A 60 -9.05 4.49 1.29
N GLU A 61 -10.29 4.09 1.05
CA GLU A 61 -11.36 4.11 2.02
C GLU A 61 -11.41 2.75 2.73
N VAL A 62 -11.39 2.80 4.06
CA VAL A 62 -11.40 1.64 4.94
C VAL A 62 -12.40 1.85 6.07
N PHE A 63 -12.74 0.77 6.79
CA PHE A 63 -13.68 0.83 7.90
C PHE A 63 -12.95 0.92 9.24
N CYS A 64 -13.33 1.88 10.08
CA CYS A 64 -12.80 2.00 11.43
C CYS A 64 -13.11 0.77 12.28
N SER A 65 -12.10 0.11 12.84
CA SER A 65 -12.27 -1.10 13.66
C SER A 65 -13.03 -0.88 14.97
N ARG A 66 -13.24 0.38 15.37
CA ARG A 66 -13.97 0.72 16.61
C ARG A 66 -15.40 1.16 16.38
N CYS A 67 -15.65 2.01 15.38
CA CYS A 67 -16.98 2.60 15.15
C CYS A 67 -17.61 2.17 13.82
N LEU A 68 -16.91 1.37 13.01
CA LEU A 68 -17.34 0.86 11.70
C LEU A 68 -17.69 1.93 10.67
N THR A 69 -17.40 3.21 10.96
CA THR A 69 -17.58 4.29 9.99
C THR A 69 -16.46 4.23 8.96
N PRO A 70 -16.77 4.33 7.65
CA PRO A 70 -15.76 4.43 6.62
C PRO A 70 -14.98 5.74 6.78
N PHE A 71 -13.69 5.71 6.44
CA PHE A 71 -12.86 6.90 6.38
C PHE A 71 -11.72 6.71 5.39
N GLU A 72 -11.20 7.81 4.86
CA GLU A 72 -10.06 7.78 3.95
C GLU A 72 -8.73 7.76 4.71
N THR A 73 -7.83 6.90 4.26
CA THR A 73 -6.44 6.88 4.69
C THR A 73 -5.52 7.08 3.50
N LYS A 74 -4.46 7.86 3.71
CA LYS A 74 -3.38 8.01 2.72
C LYS A 74 -2.45 6.81 2.82
N ILE A 75 -2.07 6.29 1.67
CA ILE A 75 -1.00 5.30 1.52
C ILE A 75 0.19 6.06 0.96
N ASP A 76 1.29 6.12 1.71
CA ASP A 76 2.58 6.67 1.30
C ASP A 76 3.66 5.75 1.88
N LYS A 77 4.10 4.80 1.06
CA LYS A 77 4.99 3.72 1.49
C LYS A 77 6.24 3.70 0.62
N LYS A 78 7.35 3.28 1.23
CA LYS A 78 8.66 3.19 0.58
C LYS A 78 9.20 1.79 0.77
N TYR A 79 9.53 1.15 -0.33
CA TYR A 79 10.07 -0.20 -0.36
C TYR A 79 11.44 -0.20 -1.03
N ARG A 80 12.29 -1.12 -0.61
CA ARG A 80 13.58 -1.38 -1.24
C ARG A 80 13.66 -2.87 -1.52
N PHE A 81 13.77 -3.20 -2.80
CA PHE A 81 13.97 -4.57 -3.27
C PHE A 81 15.38 -4.71 -3.81
N VAL A 82 15.99 -5.88 -3.59
CA VAL A 82 17.30 -6.22 -4.13
C VAL A 82 17.18 -7.58 -4.80
N TYR A 83 17.49 -7.62 -6.09
CA TYR A 83 17.45 -8.83 -6.89
C TYR A 83 18.88 -9.19 -7.29
N GLU A 84 19.29 -10.42 -7.03
CA GLU A 84 20.49 -10.97 -7.65
C GLU A 84 20.20 -11.21 -9.13
N VAL A 85 21.10 -10.75 -10.00
CA VAL A 85 20.94 -10.87 -11.46
C VAL A 85 22.22 -11.40 -12.09
N GLY A 86 22.07 -12.36 -12.98
CA GLY A 86 23.11 -12.88 -13.84
C GLY A 86 23.35 -11.99 -15.07
N GLN A 87 24.36 -12.34 -15.88
CA GLN A 87 24.68 -11.60 -17.10
C GLN A 87 23.59 -11.73 -18.18
N ASP A 88 22.83 -12.82 -18.17
CA ASP A 88 21.79 -13.11 -19.16
C ASP A 88 20.38 -12.63 -18.74
N ASP A 89 20.23 -12.09 -17.54
CA ASP A 89 18.93 -11.61 -17.06
C ASP A 89 18.55 -10.31 -17.79
N ALA A 90 17.45 -10.39 -18.54
CA ALA A 90 16.95 -9.26 -19.31
C ALA A 90 15.95 -8.41 -18.53
N ASN A 91 15.24 -8.98 -17.54
CA ASN A 91 14.17 -8.29 -16.84
C ASN A 91 14.02 -8.73 -15.38
N VAL A 92 13.51 -7.82 -14.56
CA VAL A 92 12.99 -8.08 -13.21
C VAL A 92 11.54 -7.61 -13.15
N ASP A 93 10.65 -8.36 -12.53
CA ASP A 93 9.28 -7.92 -12.27
C ASP A 93 9.05 -7.78 -10.77
N ILE A 94 8.74 -6.57 -10.32
CA ILE A 94 8.53 -6.24 -8.91
C ILE A 94 7.04 -6.27 -8.51
N SER A 95 6.12 -6.62 -9.43
CA SER A 95 4.67 -6.63 -9.15
C SER A 95 4.31 -7.46 -7.92
N GLN A 96 4.89 -8.67 -7.84
CA GLN A 96 4.56 -9.60 -6.77
C GLN A 96 5.07 -9.10 -5.42
N ASP A 97 6.32 -8.64 -5.36
CA ASP A 97 6.88 -8.11 -4.11
C ASP A 97 6.14 -6.85 -3.64
N LEU A 98 5.77 -5.95 -4.58
CA LEU A 98 4.94 -4.79 -4.27
C LEU A 98 3.59 -5.18 -3.68
N ARG A 99 2.94 -6.20 -4.24
CA ARG A 99 1.67 -6.73 -3.72
C ARG A 99 1.86 -7.25 -2.30
N GLU A 100 2.84 -8.11 -2.08
CA GLU A 100 3.10 -8.74 -0.79
C GLU A 100 3.38 -7.68 0.30
N GLU A 101 4.26 -6.73 0.01
CA GLU A 101 4.57 -5.62 0.91
C GLU A 101 3.34 -4.76 1.21
N LEU A 102 2.54 -4.41 0.19
CA LEU A 102 1.29 -3.67 0.40
C LEU A 102 0.34 -4.39 1.34
N ILE A 103 0.13 -5.70 1.15
CA ILE A 103 -0.74 -6.51 1.99
C ILE A 103 -0.26 -6.48 3.45
N LEU A 104 1.05 -6.60 3.68
CA LEU A 104 1.64 -6.56 5.02
C LEU A 104 1.54 -5.18 5.68
N ASP A 105 1.62 -4.12 4.88
CA ASP A 105 1.63 -2.74 5.36
C ASP A 105 0.24 -2.17 5.68
N PHE A 106 -0.84 -2.83 5.22
CA PHE A 106 -2.18 -2.40 5.53
C PHE A 106 -2.47 -2.50 7.04
N PRO A 107 -3.03 -1.44 7.66
CA PRO A 107 -3.35 -1.47 9.07
C PRO A 107 -4.37 -2.58 9.35
N VAL A 108 -4.04 -3.51 10.24
CA VAL A 108 -4.96 -4.57 10.68
C VAL A 108 -6.13 -3.99 11.50
N LYS A 109 -5.91 -2.87 12.19
CA LYS A 109 -6.90 -2.19 13.04
C LYS A 109 -7.00 -0.69 12.76
N PRO A 110 -7.44 -0.28 11.56
CA PRO A 110 -7.53 1.13 11.20
C PRO A 110 -8.51 1.87 12.12
N LEU A 111 -8.13 3.07 12.56
CA LEU A 111 -8.99 3.95 13.33
C LEU A 111 -9.23 5.23 12.55
N CYS A 112 -10.49 5.67 12.45
CA CYS A 112 -10.83 6.93 11.79
C CYS A 112 -10.19 8.16 12.44
N LYS A 113 -9.77 8.02 13.71
CA LYS A 113 -8.98 8.99 14.47
C LYS A 113 -8.37 8.33 15.71
N PRO A 114 -7.25 8.86 16.26
CA PRO A 114 -6.56 8.25 17.41
C PRO A 114 -7.43 8.06 18.66
N ASP A 115 -8.35 8.99 18.92
CA ASP A 115 -9.23 9.02 20.09
C ASP A 115 -10.62 8.41 19.83
N CYS A 116 -10.79 7.61 18.78
CA CYS A 116 -12.08 7.04 18.41
C CYS A 116 -12.71 6.25 19.58
N LYS A 117 -13.89 6.69 20.02
CA LYS A 117 -14.62 6.13 21.17
C LYS A 117 -15.32 4.81 20.86
N GLY A 118 -15.46 4.47 19.59
CA GLY A 118 -16.08 3.24 19.11
C GLY A 118 -17.58 3.17 19.33
N LEU A 119 -18.11 1.95 19.20
CA LEU A 119 -19.50 1.64 19.50
C LEU A 119 -19.69 1.29 20.98
N CYS A 120 -20.86 1.59 21.52
CA CYS A 120 -21.28 1.05 22.81
C CYS A 120 -21.41 -0.47 22.72
N TYR A 121 -20.70 -1.21 23.56
CA TYR A 121 -20.73 -2.68 23.58
C TYR A 121 -22.09 -3.29 23.97
N LYS A 122 -23.01 -2.48 24.53
CA LYS A 122 -24.37 -2.92 24.90
C LYS A 122 -25.42 -2.63 23.84
N CYS A 123 -25.37 -1.46 23.19
CA CYS A 123 -26.44 -1.02 22.28
C CYS A 123 -25.99 -0.64 20.86
N GLY A 124 -24.69 -0.72 20.56
CA GLY A 124 -24.17 -0.41 19.22
C GLY A 124 -24.14 1.07 18.84
N LYS A 125 -24.61 2.00 19.69
CA LYS A 125 -24.52 3.45 19.40
C LYS A 125 -23.09 3.91 19.20
N ASN A 126 -22.85 4.73 18.18
CA ASN A 126 -21.54 5.31 17.91
C ASN A 126 -21.24 6.44 18.91
N LEU A 127 -20.30 6.20 19.82
CA LEU A 127 -19.94 7.10 20.92
C LEU A 127 -19.20 8.36 20.44
N ASN A 128 -18.82 8.42 19.16
CA ASN A 128 -18.28 9.62 18.53
C ASN A 128 -19.38 10.62 18.12
N VAL A 129 -20.62 10.16 17.94
CA VAL A 129 -21.75 10.98 17.48
C VAL A 129 -22.69 11.31 18.63
N GLU A 130 -23.01 10.31 19.47
CA GLU A 130 -23.96 10.48 20.57
C GLU A 130 -23.58 9.66 21.80
N LYS A 131 -24.11 10.04 22.97
CA LYS A 131 -23.96 9.26 24.21
C LYS A 131 -25.00 8.13 24.25
N CYS A 132 -24.62 6.99 24.81
CA CYS A 132 -25.58 5.93 25.16
C CYS A 132 -26.10 6.10 26.60
N SER A 133 -27.31 5.59 26.85
CA SER A 133 -27.92 5.52 28.19
C SER A 133 -27.74 4.16 28.89
N CYS A 134 -26.91 3.27 28.33
CA CYS A 134 -26.63 1.98 28.93
C CYS A 134 -25.96 2.14 30.29
N LYS A 135 -26.43 1.42 31.30
CA LYS A 135 -25.71 1.29 32.58
C LYS A 135 -24.34 0.68 32.31
N ARG A 136 -23.30 1.09 33.04
CA ARG A 136 -21.99 0.43 32.99
C ARG A 136 -22.11 -1.02 33.43
#